data_AF-A0A4Q2RVU5-F1
#
_entry.id   AF-A0A4Q2RVU5-F1
#
_cell.length_a   1.000
_cell.length_b   1.000
_cell.length_c   1.000
_cell.angle_alpha   90.00
_cell.angle_beta   90.00
_cell.angle_gamma   90.00
#
_symmetry.space_group_name_H-M   'P 1'
#
loop_
_entity.id
_entity.type
_entity.pdbx_description
1 polymer ?
#
loop_
_entity_poly.entity_id
_entity_poly.type
_entity_poly.pdbx_seq_one_letter_code
_entity_poly.pdbx_strand_id
1 'polypeptide(L)'
;MHHQSQQSHPSHRTRGGAPARLVVAVGRVRRIAGLLVGTLALVVTVLPSTAGTQSVASTYLCSSYSGCQAAGYGSGGYRQANGTQYWKMFAGHNCTNYIAYRLIQNGMPDKRPWSGDGDAKNWGVAMASITDQTPRVGAIAWYRAGVSPAGSSGHVAYVEQVISPTEIIVSEDYWGGDFHWRRATAGSGWPSGFIHFNDQVVEPTTAPTIAGTPMVGAPLEVVPGAWTPAPTAVTYQWSADGTAISGATAATYVPTPDVKGKTLTAAVTAQLSGYAPGAATLTTAPVAPGTFQPTALPAIQGTPEVGQTLSLTAASWSPQPAKATTQWYADGKALPGATGSSFVLGRDQVGARISARVTGSSKGYRKARTTAPDTEPVLAKPVTLTSPSTVSGRAEVGKVLTVKAGSARPSGATVSYSWLRDGKPIGKATNPRYTLRTKDLGRAISVQVTSSHRNFRATTETIAAKAPVTTVAEVRVRAQASRKRVTVDLRVKAPGAPAPDGAVTVRIGGQTVTGQLTRGRERLVVRGLAPGRYRVLVTYAGTPLVQPAKARATILVARGRG
;
A
#
# COMPACT_ATOMS: atom_id res chain seq x y z
N MET A 1 10.45 -6.96 -41.36
CA MET A 1 11.65 -7.78 -41.06
C MET A 1 11.62 -8.07 -39.57
N HIS A 2 10.90 -9.13 -39.17
CA HIS A 2 11.48 -10.41 -38.67
C HIS A 2 12.23 -10.22 -37.35
N HIS A 3 11.60 -10.62 -36.23
CA HIS A 3 11.89 -11.86 -35.47
C HIS A 3 13.24 -11.76 -34.72
N GLN A 4 13.39 -12.07 -33.44
CA GLN A 4 12.78 -13.19 -32.70
C GLN A 4 13.01 -13.04 -31.18
N SER A 5 12.11 -13.62 -30.41
CA SER A 5 12.21 -13.94 -28.97
C SER A 5 13.30 -14.98 -28.67
N GLN A 6 13.99 -14.88 -27.53
CA GLN A 6 14.68 -16.03 -26.92
C GLN A 6 14.07 -16.33 -25.54
N GLN A 7 13.39 -17.47 -25.48
CA GLN A 7 13.13 -18.25 -24.28
C GLN A 7 14.40 -19.04 -23.93
N SER A 8 14.72 -19.18 -22.64
CA SER A 8 15.73 -20.12 -22.15
C SER A 8 15.08 -21.08 -21.16
N HIS A 9 15.27 -22.37 -21.42
CA HIS A 9 14.91 -23.49 -20.57
C HIS A 9 16.15 -24.44 -20.45
N PRO A 10 16.15 -25.36 -19.48
CA PRO A 10 17.25 -25.54 -18.55
C PRO A 10 18.22 -26.67 -18.94
N SER A 11 19.44 -26.63 -18.39
CA SER A 11 20.40 -27.73 -18.52
C SER A 11 20.44 -28.60 -17.26
N HIS A 12 20.08 -29.87 -17.45
CA HIS A 12 20.41 -30.98 -16.57
C HIS A 12 21.92 -31.27 -16.62
N ARG A 13 22.54 -31.54 -15.46
CA ARG A 13 23.70 -32.43 -15.39
C ARG A 13 23.64 -33.29 -14.12
N THR A 14 23.52 -34.59 -14.34
CA THR A 14 23.61 -35.69 -13.38
C THR A 14 25.02 -36.26 -13.34
N ARG A 15 25.46 -36.68 -12.15
CA ARG A 15 26.41 -37.76 -11.77
C ARG A 15 26.68 -37.53 -10.27
N GLY A 16 26.48 -38.44 -9.33
CA GLY A 16 26.53 -39.90 -9.34
C GLY A 16 27.57 -40.30 -8.29
N GLY A 17 27.15 -40.90 -7.18
CA GLY A 17 28.02 -41.38 -6.10
C GLY A 17 27.21 -42.05 -4.98
N ALA A 18 27.21 -43.38 -4.98
CA ALA A 18 26.46 -44.26 -4.06
C ALA A 18 27.36 -44.69 -2.86
N PRO A 19 26.94 -45.61 -1.96
CA PRO A 19 26.82 -45.31 -0.53
C PRO A 19 27.83 -46.06 0.35
N ALA A 20 28.06 -45.56 1.57
CA ALA A 20 28.85 -46.27 2.60
C ALA A 20 27.99 -46.61 3.83
N ARG A 21 28.06 -47.90 4.19
CA ARG A 21 27.46 -48.56 5.36
C ARG A 21 28.24 -48.27 6.65
N LEU A 22 27.54 -48.22 7.78
CA LEU A 22 28.05 -48.54 9.14
C LEU A 22 26.80 -48.92 9.97
N VAL A 23 26.46 -50.20 10.23
CA VAL A 23 26.97 -51.19 11.19
C VAL A 23 26.90 -50.78 12.67
N VAL A 24 25.83 -51.28 13.31
CA VAL A 24 25.71 -51.96 14.63
C VAL A 24 25.94 -51.19 15.93
N ALA A 25 24.87 -51.12 16.75
CA ALA A 25 24.88 -51.55 18.15
C ALA A 25 23.44 -51.87 18.61
N VAL A 26 23.09 -53.16 18.68
CA VAL A 26 21.89 -53.67 19.38
C VAL A 26 22.39 -54.46 20.58
N GLY A 27 22.10 -53.97 21.78
CA GLY A 27 22.32 -54.69 23.03
C GLY A 27 21.30 -55.82 23.21
N ARG A 28 21.79 -57.07 23.27
CA ARG A 28 21.14 -58.21 23.94
C ARG A 28 21.20 -57.97 25.47
N VAL A 29 20.49 -58.61 26.40
CA VAL A 29 20.14 -60.03 26.69
C VAL A 29 19.09 -59.93 27.83
N ARG A 30 18.01 -60.71 27.92
CA ARG A 30 17.97 -62.02 28.62
C ARG A 30 16.62 -62.72 28.44
N ARG A 31 16.70 -63.96 27.94
CA ARG A 31 15.75 -65.05 28.21
C ARG A 31 16.24 -65.80 29.45
N ILE A 32 15.32 -66.19 30.32
CA ILE A 32 15.46 -67.25 31.34
C ILE A 32 14.15 -68.05 31.19
N ALA A 33 14.20 -69.18 30.48
CA ALA A 33 14.42 -70.55 30.96
C ALA A 33 13.13 -71.16 31.52
N GLY A 34 12.66 -72.21 30.83
CA GLY A 34 11.57 -73.05 31.30
C GLY A 34 12.03 -74.00 32.39
N LEU A 35 11.06 -74.46 33.17
CA LEU A 35 11.16 -75.71 33.91
C LEU A 35 9.86 -76.50 33.68
N LEU A 36 10.05 -77.69 33.12
CA LEU A 36 9.07 -78.74 32.92
C LEU A 36 9.33 -79.78 34.03
N VAL A 37 8.34 -80.00 34.88
CA VAL A 37 8.16 -81.16 35.77
C VAL A 37 6.65 -81.42 35.66
N GLY A 38 6.12 -82.56 35.24
CA GLY A 38 6.49 -83.94 35.57
C GLY A 38 5.29 -84.56 36.30
N THR A 39 4.37 -85.15 35.53
CA THR A 39 3.39 -86.21 35.88
C THR A 39 2.36 -85.99 37.00
N LEU A 40 1.06 -86.00 36.65
CA LEU A 40 0.16 -87.13 36.95
C LEU A 40 -1.15 -86.99 36.13
N ALA A 41 -1.41 -87.95 35.25
CA ALA A 41 -2.68 -88.06 34.54
C ALA A 41 -3.73 -88.64 35.49
N LEU A 42 -4.62 -87.79 36.00
CA LEU A 42 -5.91 -88.23 36.54
C LEU A 42 -6.94 -88.09 35.40
N VAL A 43 -7.28 -89.22 34.77
CA VAL A 43 -8.41 -89.32 33.85
C VAL A 43 -9.69 -89.18 34.68
N VAL A 44 -10.21 -87.96 34.78
CA VAL A 44 -11.61 -87.74 35.14
C VAL A 44 -12.38 -87.69 33.83
N THR A 45 -13.21 -88.71 33.61
CA THR A 45 -14.24 -88.72 32.58
C THR A 45 -15.22 -87.59 32.87
N VAL A 46 -14.97 -86.40 32.30
CA VAL A 46 -15.98 -85.36 32.19
C VAL A 46 -16.83 -85.75 30.99
N LEU A 47 -17.96 -86.37 31.27
CA LEU A 47 -19.08 -86.45 30.33
C LEU A 47 -19.29 -85.05 29.73
N PRO A 48 -19.56 -84.90 28.43
CA PRO A 48 -19.97 -83.62 27.90
C PRO A 48 -21.26 -83.26 28.61
N SER A 49 -21.16 -82.40 29.63
CA SER A 49 -22.30 -81.64 30.08
C SER A 49 -22.70 -80.81 28.87
N THR A 50 -23.78 -81.22 28.22
CA THR A 50 -24.63 -80.34 27.45
C THR A 50 -25.09 -79.26 28.41
N ALA A 51 -24.22 -78.27 28.64
CA ALA A 51 -24.61 -76.99 29.19
C ALA A 51 -25.51 -76.39 28.11
N GLY A 52 -26.80 -76.71 28.20
CA GLY A 52 -27.81 -75.90 27.55
C GLY A 52 -27.50 -74.47 27.93
N THR A 53 -27.33 -73.62 26.92
CA THR A 53 -27.36 -72.17 27.10
C THR A 53 -28.71 -71.84 27.72
N GLN A 54 -28.77 -71.84 29.05
CA GLN A 54 -29.92 -71.34 29.76
C GLN A 54 -29.99 -69.86 29.43
N SER A 55 -31.10 -69.46 28.82
CA SER A 55 -31.45 -68.07 28.71
C SER A 55 -31.66 -67.59 30.15
N VAL A 56 -30.68 -66.84 30.66
CA VAL A 56 -30.81 -66.20 31.97
C VAL A 56 -31.87 -65.14 31.77
N ALA A 57 -33.03 -65.34 32.41
CA ALA A 57 -34.10 -64.36 32.46
C ALA A 57 -33.53 -62.98 32.82
N SER A 58 -34.06 -61.90 32.24
CA SER A 58 -33.67 -60.56 32.65
C SER A 58 -33.85 -60.45 34.16
N THR A 59 -32.78 -60.08 34.86
CA THR A 59 -32.73 -60.17 36.32
C THR A 59 -32.73 -58.76 36.88
N TYR A 60 -33.72 -58.45 37.72
CA TYR A 60 -33.73 -57.21 38.50
C TYR A 60 -32.57 -57.24 39.49
N LEU A 61 -31.71 -56.24 39.40
CA LEU A 61 -30.62 -56.01 40.36
C LEU A 61 -31.14 -55.35 41.63
N CYS A 62 -32.19 -54.54 41.48
CA CYS A 62 -32.91 -53.90 42.56
C CYS A 62 -34.30 -53.43 42.07
N SER A 63 -35.18 -53.16 43.04
CA SER A 63 -36.51 -52.62 42.81
C SER A 63 -36.83 -51.54 43.85
N SER A 64 -37.75 -50.65 43.50
CA SER A 64 -38.09 -49.41 44.23
C SER A 64 -36.94 -48.41 44.31
N TYR A 65 -37.27 -47.12 44.42
CA TYR A 65 -36.23 -46.09 44.60
C TYR A 65 -35.35 -46.32 45.83
N SER A 66 -35.95 -46.71 46.97
CA SER A 66 -35.21 -46.95 48.21
C SER A 66 -34.38 -48.23 48.15
N GLY A 67 -34.93 -49.31 47.59
CA GLY A 67 -34.22 -50.58 47.43
C GLY A 67 -33.03 -50.45 46.48
N CYS A 68 -33.21 -49.76 45.36
CA CYS A 68 -32.11 -49.47 44.45
C CYS A 68 -31.05 -48.57 45.07
N GLN A 69 -31.45 -47.49 45.76
CA GLN A 69 -30.50 -46.63 46.46
C GLN A 69 -29.69 -47.39 47.52
N ALA A 70 -30.32 -48.28 48.30
CA ALA A 70 -29.65 -49.11 49.29
C ALA A 70 -28.66 -50.12 48.67
N ALA A 71 -28.96 -50.61 47.48
CA ALA A 71 -28.09 -51.51 46.70
C ALA A 71 -26.98 -50.76 45.93
N GLY A 72 -26.86 -49.44 46.07
CA GLY A 72 -25.86 -48.61 45.38
C GLY A 72 -26.23 -48.17 43.96
N TYR A 73 -27.47 -48.41 43.54
CA TYR A 73 -27.99 -48.09 42.22
C TYR A 73 -28.86 -46.83 42.26
N GLY A 74 -28.32 -45.70 41.81
CA GLY A 74 -29.00 -44.40 41.84
C GLY A 74 -30.08 -44.24 40.76
N SER A 75 -31.09 -43.40 41.01
CA SER A 75 -32.07 -43.00 40.00
C SER A 75 -31.64 -41.79 39.16
N GLY A 76 -30.36 -41.41 39.23
CA GLY A 76 -29.84 -40.20 38.61
C GLY A 76 -30.50 -38.89 39.09
N GLY A 77 -31.13 -38.88 40.28
CA GLY A 77 -31.89 -37.74 40.81
C GLY A 77 -33.38 -37.72 40.44
N TYR A 78 -33.85 -38.68 39.64
CA TYR A 78 -35.25 -38.68 39.19
C TYR A 78 -36.28 -38.83 40.30
N ARG A 79 -35.97 -39.55 41.40
CA ARG A 79 -36.87 -39.69 42.56
C ARG A 79 -37.36 -38.32 43.08
N GLN A 80 -36.48 -37.33 43.10
CA GLN A 80 -36.80 -35.97 43.55
C GLN A 80 -37.44 -35.12 42.45
N ALA A 81 -37.21 -35.49 41.18
CA ALA A 81 -37.57 -34.71 40.01
C ALA A 81 -38.83 -35.22 39.29
N ASN A 82 -39.35 -36.39 39.65
CA ASN A 82 -40.41 -37.08 38.91
C ASN A 82 -41.75 -36.33 38.92
N GLY A 83 -41.97 -35.41 39.86
CA GLY A 83 -43.14 -34.51 39.89
C GLY A 83 -43.19 -33.50 38.74
N THR A 84 -42.12 -33.36 37.96
CA THR A 84 -42.04 -32.48 36.80
C THR A 84 -42.31 -33.25 35.50
N GLN A 85 -43.03 -32.63 34.57
CA GLN A 85 -43.23 -33.15 33.22
C GLN A 85 -42.07 -32.72 32.32
N TYR A 86 -41.23 -33.67 31.93
CA TYR A 86 -40.16 -33.48 30.94
C TYR A 86 -40.66 -33.88 29.57
N TRP A 87 -40.33 -33.11 28.53
CA TRP A 87 -40.80 -33.35 27.16
C TRP A 87 -42.34 -33.46 27.02
N LYS A 88 -43.09 -32.90 27.97
CA LYS A 88 -44.55 -33.03 28.13
C LYS A 88 -45.02 -34.47 28.34
N MET A 89 -44.17 -35.34 28.85
CA MET A 89 -44.54 -36.68 29.32
C MET A 89 -45.23 -36.56 30.69
N PHE A 90 -46.13 -37.49 31.01
CA PHE A 90 -46.79 -37.48 32.31
C PHE A 90 -45.77 -37.65 33.45
N ALA A 91 -45.90 -36.79 34.46
CA ALA A 91 -45.11 -36.82 35.68
C ALA A 91 -45.41 -38.08 36.53
N GLY A 92 -44.55 -38.32 37.52
CA GLY A 92 -44.57 -39.49 38.40
C GLY A 92 -43.81 -40.67 37.83
N HIS A 93 -44.14 -41.86 38.32
CA HIS A 93 -43.58 -43.13 37.85
C HIS A 93 -43.98 -43.40 36.40
N ASN A 94 -43.06 -43.15 35.47
CA ASN A 94 -43.27 -43.27 34.03
C ASN A 94 -41.93 -43.41 33.29
N CYS A 95 -41.78 -44.48 32.50
CA CYS A 95 -40.59 -44.74 31.68
C CYS A 95 -40.22 -43.56 30.77
N THR A 96 -41.18 -42.94 30.08
CA THR A 96 -40.89 -41.91 29.09
C THR A 96 -40.48 -40.59 29.73
N ASN A 97 -41.07 -40.25 30.87
CA ASN A 97 -40.71 -39.07 31.66
C ASN A 97 -39.34 -39.25 32.33
N TYR A 98 -39.03 -40.46 32.81
CA TYR A 98 -37.71 -40.80 33.33
C TYR A 98 -36.62 -40.65 32.28
N ILE A 99 -36.82 -41.21 31.08
CA ILE A 99 -35.84 -41.08 30.00
C ILE A 99 -35.70 -39.65 29.52
N ALA A 100 -36.80 -38.90 29.38
CA ALA A 100 -36.73 -37.48 29.05
C ALA A 100 -35.89 -36.70 30.07
N TYR A 101 -36.10 -36.93 31.38
CA TYR A 101 -35.26 -36.36 32.43
C TYR A 101 -33.78 -36.72 32.27
N ARG A 102 -33.45 -38.02 32.12
CA ARG A 102 -32.06 -38.49 31.98
C ARG A 102 -31.37 -37.88 30.77
N LEU A 103 -32.08 -37.76 29.64
CA LEU A 103 -31.55 -37.15 28.43
C LEU A 103 -31.34 -35.64 28.58
N ILE A 104 -32.23 -34.94 29.29
CA ILE A 104 -32.05 -33.51 29.60
C ILE A 104 -30.82 -33.29 30.49
N GLN A 105 -30.62 -34.15 31.50
CA GLN A 105 -29.40 -34.12 32.30
C GLN A 105 -28.14 -34.41 31.47
N ASN A 106 -28.27 -35.19 30.38
CA ASN A 106 -27.21 -35.46 29.40
C ASN A 106 -27.17 -34.43 28.25
N GLY A 107 -27.65 -33.21 28.48
CA GLY A 107 -27.49 -32.08 27.56
C GLY A 107 -28.50 -32.02 26.41
N MET A 108 -29.54 -32.86 26.37
CA MET A 108 -30.66 -32.66 25.44
C MET A 108 -31.52 -31.47 25.88
N PRO A 109 -32.10 -30.69 24.94
CA PRO A 109 -33.10 -29.69 25.28
C PRO A 109 -34.32 -30.32 25.98
N ASP A 110 -35.00 -29.57 26.85
CA ASP A 110 -36.33 -29.94 27.38
C ASP A 110 -37.43 -29.72 26.32
N LYS A 111 -37.25 -30.37 25.18
CA LYS A 111 -38.19 -30.42 24.08
C LYS A 111 -37.98 -31.75 23.36
N ARG A 112 -39.08 -32.51 23.25
CA ARG A 112 -39.07 -33.76 22.50
C ARG A 112 -38.66 -33.52 21.04
N PRO A 113 -37.72 -34.30 20.47
CA PRO A 113 -37.21 -34.08 19.12
C PRO A 113 -38.18 -34.49 17.99
N TRP A 114 -39.33 -35.10 18.30
CA TRP A 114 -40.36 -35.48 17.32
C TRP A 114 -41.78 -35.04 17.75
N SER A 115 -42.68 -34.98 16.77
CA SER A 115 -44.13 -34.78 16.95
C SER A 115 -44.89 -36.12 17.01
N GLY A 116 -46.04 -36.15 17.66
CA GLY A 116 -46.89 -37.36 17.77
C GLY A 116 -47.18 -37.78 19.21
N ASP A 117 -47.59 -39.03 19.41
CA ASP A 117 -47.79 -39.58 20.76
C ASP A 117 -46.46 -39.74 21.53
N GLY A 118 -46.56 -39.77 22.86
CA GLY A 118 -45.41 -39.92 23.76
C GLY A 118 -45.10 -41.37 24.12
N ASP A 119 -45.85 -42.32 23.57
CA ASP A 119 -45.78 -43.72 23.95
C ASP A 119 -44.44 -44.33 23.57
N ALA A 120 -43.83 -45.04 24.54
CA ALA A 120 -42.54 -45.69 24.38
C ALA A 120 -42.47 -46.57 23.12
N LYS A 121 -43.55 -47.29 22.76
CA LYS A 121 -43.62 -48.17 21.58
C LYS A 121 -43.24 -47.51 20.25
N ASN A 122 -43.33 -46.19 20.15
CA ASN A 122 -43.08 -45.46 18.91
C ASN A 122 -41.71 -44.76 18.88
N TRP A 123 -40.96 -44.71 19.98
CA TRP A 123 -39.74 -43.89 20.08
C TRP A 123 -38.66 -44.28 19.07
N GLY A 124 -38.31 -45.57 18.98
CA GLY A 124 -37.30 -46.01 18.00
C GLY A 124 -37.76 -45.96 16.55
N VAL A 125 -39.08 -45.94 16.30
CA VAL A 125 -39.63 -45.69 14.95
C VAL A 125 -39.53 -44.21 14.60
N ALA A 126 -39.94 -43.33 15.52
CA ALA A 126 -39.85 -41.89 15.35
C ALA A 126 -38.39 -41.41 15.20
N MET A 127 -37.45 -42.13 15.80
CA MET A 127 -36.01 -41.85 15.78
C MET A 127 -35.21 -42.88 14.98
N ALA A 128 -35.80 -43.43 13.91
CA ALA A 128 -35.18 -44.49 13.11
C ALA A 128 -33.78 -44.13 12.57
N SER A 129 -33.49 -42.85 12.31
CA SER A 129 -32.19 -42.38 11.82
C SER A 129 -31.04 -42.49 12.83
N ILE A 130 -31.34 -42.64 14.12
CA ILE A 130 -30.36 -42.78 15.21
C ILE A 130 -30.63 -44.03 16.06
N THR A 131 -31.44 -44.97 15.55
CA THR A 131 -31.76 -46.22 16.24
C THR A 131 -31.07 -47.38 15.55
N ASP A 132 -30.22 -48.11 16.26
CA ASP A 132 -29.58 -49.31 15.76
C ASP A 132 -29.59 -50.47 16.79
N GLN A 133 -28.73 -51.48 16.62
CA GLN A 133 -28.66 -52.69 17.48
C GLN A 133 -27.44 -52.71 18.40
N THR A 134 -26.66 -51.63 18.43
CA THR A 134 -25.38 -51.50 19.13
C THR A 134 -25.63 -50.89 20.51
N PRO A 135 -25.46 -51.64 21.61
CA PRO A 135 -25.58 -51.05 22.94
C PRO A 135 -24.46 -50.04 23.18
N ARG A 136 -24.80 -48.89 23.75
CA ARG A 136 -23.86 -47.88 24.26
C ARG A 136 -24.34 -47.37 25.60
N VAL A 137 -23.39 -47.05 26.49
CA VAL A 137 -23.73 -46.35 27.74
C VAL A 137 -24.37 -45.01 27.38
N GLY A 138 -25.53 -44.74 27.94
CA GLY A 138 -26.33 -43.54 27.65
C GLY A 138 -27.36 -43.68 26.52
N ALA A 139 -27.29 -44.75 25.72
CA ALA A 139 -28.34 -45.05 24.74
C ALA A 139 -29.65 -45.42 25.44
N ILE A 140 -30.76 -45.29 24.71
CA ILE A 140 -32.08 -45.70 25.20
C ILE A 140 -32.40 -47.09 24.68
N ALA A 141 -32.44 -48.04 25.60
CA ALA A 141 -32.96 -49.37 25.36
C ALA A 141 -34.46 -49.27 25.09
N TRP A 142 -34.87 -49.43 23.84
CA TRP A 142 -36.25 -49.28 23.38
C TRP A 142 -36.92 -50.61 23.11
N TYR A 143 -38.15 -50.76 23.59
CA TYR A 143 -38.94 -51.99 23.46
C TYR A 143 -40.26 -51.68 22.75
N ARG A 144 -40.54 -52.43 21.69
CA ARG A 144 -41.86 -52.40 21.02
C ARG A 144 -42.94 -52.93 21.96
N ALA A 145 -44.19 -52.61 21.65
CA ALA A 145 -45.34 -53.15 22.37
C ALA A 145 -45.30 -54.69 22.40
N GLY A 146 -45.47 -55.28 23.59
CA GLY A 146 -45.48 -56.74 23.80
C GLY A 146 -44.11 -57.42 23.80
N VAL A 147 -43.00 -56.68 23.66
CA VAL A 147 -41.64 -57.23 23.79
C VAL A 147 -41.18 -57.08 25.23
N SER A 148 -41.07 -58.21 25.95
CA SER A 148 -40.70 -58.22 27.37
C SER A 148 -39.44 -57.37 27.66
N PRO A 149 -39.48 -56.47 28.67
CA PRO A 149 -40.51 -56.35 29.70
C PRO A 149 -41.69 -55.42 29.35
N ALA A 150 -41.80 -54.94 28.10
CA ALA A 150 -42.82 -53.98 27.71
C ALA A 150 -44.24 -54.57 27.63
N GLY A 151 -45.21 -53.79 28.12
CA GLY A 151 -46.64 -54.01 27.88
C GLY A 151 -47.12 -53.47 26.52
N SER A 152 -48.42 -53.21 26.40
CA SER A 152 -49.06 -52.73 25.17
C SER A 152 -48.61 -51.32 24.72
N SER A 153 -48.09 -50.51 25.64
CA SER A 153 -47.59 -49.15 25.35
C SER A 153 -46.10 -49.10 24.98
N GLY A 154 -45.42 -50.26 24.91
CA GLY A 154 -43.96 -50.32 24.77
C GLY A 154 -43.25 -49.95 26.08
N HIS A 155 -41.92 -49.90 26.03
CA HIS A 155 -41.09 -49.49 27.18
C HIS A 155 -39.79 -48.85 26.73
N VAL A 156 -39.19 -48.02 27.58
CA VAL A 156 -37.87 -47.43 27.36
C VAL A 156 -37.07 -47.44 28.66
N ALA A 157 -35.78 -47.75 28.56
CA ALA A 157 -34.86 -47.82 29.68
C ALA A 157 -33.53 -47.12 29.32
N TYR A 158 -32.81 -46.62 30.31
CA TYR A 158 -31.52 -45.95 30.12
C TYR A 158 -30.41 -46.97 30.27
N VAL A 159 -29.52 -47.10 29.28
CA VAL A 159 -28.38 -48.01 29.36
C VAL A 159 -27.30 -47.40 30.27
N GLU A 160 -27.14 -47.98 31.46
CA GLU A 160 -26.15 -47.54 32.45
C GLU A 160 -24.79 -48.17 32.20
N GLN A 161 -24.76 -49.43 31.71
CA GLN A 161 -23.52 -50.15 31.42
C GLN A 161 -23.70 -51.08 30.22
N VAL A 162 -22.64 -51.22 29.42
CA VAL A 162 -22.52 -52.24 28.38
C VAL A 162 -21.46 -53.23 28.82
N ILE A 163 -21.88 -54.43 29.21
CA ILE A 163 -20.98 -55.49 29.67
C ILE A 163 -20.38 -56.22 28.48
N SER A 164 -21.19 -56.44 27.44
CA SER A 164 -20.77 -57.02 26.16
C SER A 164 -21.75 -56.62 25.04
N PRO A 165 -21.49 -56.96 23.76
CA PRO A 165 -22.45 -56.71 22.69
C PRO A 165 -23.83 -57.35 22.90
N THR A 166 -23.96 -58.32 23.81
CA THR A 166 -25.19 -59.07 24.10
C THR A 166 -25.63 -58.96 25.55
N GLU A 167 -25.04 -58.06 26.34
CA GLU A 167 -25.35 -57.89 27.76
C GLU A 167 -25.20 -56.43 28.22
N ILE A 168 -26.26 -55.91 28.85
CA ILE A 168 -26.34 -54.53 29.35
C ILE A 168 -26.94 -54.47 30.76
N ILE A 169 -26.62 -53.40 31.48
CA ILE A 169 -27.34 -52.98 32.68
C ILE A 169 -28.13 -51.73 32.34
N VAL A 170 -29.43 -51.73 32.63
CA VAL A 170 -30.32 -50.59 32.42
C VAL A 170 -30.94 -50.10 33.72
N SER A 171 -31.23 -48.82 33.80
CA SER A 171 -32.14 -48.26 34.79
C SER A 171 -33.44 -47.81 34.12
N GLU A 172 -34.55 -47.95 34.83
CA GLU A 172 -35.87 -47.74 34.26
C GLU A 172 -36.92 -47.43 35.34
N ASP A 173 -38.00 -46.77 34.92
CA ASP A 173 -39.17 -46.51 35.75
C ASP A 173 -40.42 -46.98 34.99
N TYR A 174 -41.52 -47.27 35.69
CA TYR A 174 -42.71 -47.89 35.10
C TYR A 174 -43.96 -47.10 35.41
N TRP A 175 -44.92 -47.12 34.48
CA TRP A 175 -46.21 -46.47 34.71
C TRP A 175 -46.91 -47.04 35.94
N GLY A 176 -47.15 -46.19 36.96
CA GLY A 176 -47.84 -46.59 38.19
C GLY A 176 -47.10 -47.64 39.04
N GLY A 177 -45.82 -47.89 38.75
CA GLY A 177 -45.01 -48.94 39.36
C GLY A 177 -43.77 -48.42 40.09
N ASP A 178 -42.75 -49.27 40.20
CA ASP A 178 -41.49 -49.00 40.89
C ASP A 178 -40.33 -48.68 39.93
N PHE A 179 -39.28 -48.05 40.47
CA PHE A 179 -38.00 -47.83 39.79
C PHE A 179 -37.11 -49.07 39.91
N HIS A 180 -36.39 -49.41 38.84
CA HIS A 180 -35.57 -50.61 38.79
C HIS A 180 -34.20 -50.38 38.14
N TRP A 181 -33.23 -51.19 38.55
CA TRP A 181 -32.08 -51.52 37.72
C TRP A 181 -32.16 -52.99 37.32
N ARG A 182 -31.87 -53.27 36.06
CA ARG A 182 -32.04 -54.60 35.48
C ARG A 182 -30.87 -54.96 34.58
N ARG A 183 -30.46 -56.22 34.67
CA ARG A 183 -29.57 -56.86 33.71
C ARG A 183 -30.40 -57.44 32.57
N ALA A 184 -30.05 -57.09 31.34
CA ALA A 184 -30.66 -57.61 30.12
C ALA A 184 -29.62 -58.34 29.27
N THR A 185 -30.01 -59.46 28.67
CA THR A 185 -29.15 -60.26 27.78
C THR A 185 -29.87 -60.53 26.46
N ALA A 186 -29.13 -60.87 25.40
CA ALA A 186 -29.74 -61.25 24.12
C ALA A 186 -30.75 -62.41 24.23
N GLY A 187 -30.59 -63.28 25.24
CA GLY A 187 -31.52 -64.39 25.52
C GLY A 187 -32.70 -64.02 26.42
N SER A 188 -32.71 -62.83 27.03
CA SER A 188 -33.83 -62.38 27.86
C SER A 188 -33.86 -60.87 28.14
N GLY A 189 -35.01 -60.25 27.87
CA GLY A 189 -35.27 -58.84 28.11
C GLY A 189 -34.41 -57.90 27.28
N TRP A 190 -33.92 -58.36 26.12
CA TRP A 190 -33.16 -57.56 25.17
C TRP A 190 -34.04 -56.50 24.49
N PRO A 191 -33.54 -55.26 24.30
CA PRO A 191 -34.28 -54.22 23.60
C PRO A 191 -34.58 -54.57 22.14
N SER A 192 -35.67 -54.00 21.61
CA SER A 192 -35.97 -54.00 20.17
C SER A 192 -34.98 -53.14 19.36
N GLY A 193 -34.31 -52.18 20.01
CA GLY A 193 -33.24 -51.37 19.46
C GLY A 193 -32.68 -50.40 20.51
N PHE A 194 -31.58 -49.74 20.16
CA PHE A 194 -30.92 -48.72 20.96
C PHE A 194 -31.04 -47.38 20.26
N ILE A 195 -31.64 -46.39 20.93
CA ILE A 195 -31.76 -45.03 20.40
C ILE A 195 -30.59 -44.18 20.93
N HIS A 196 -29.80 -43.63 20.01
CA HIS A 196 -28.54 -42.93 20.31
C HIS A 196 -28.74 -41.42 20.46
N PHE A 197 -29.03 -40.97 21.67
CA PHE A 197 -29.15 -39.56 22.01
C PHE A 197 -27.93 -39.08 22.82
N ASN A 198 -27.07 -38.28 22.18
CA ASN A 198 -25.89 -37.65 22.80
C ASN A 198 -24.88 -38.65 23.42
N ASP A 199 -24.95 -39.93 23.07
CA ASP A 199 -24.03 -40.99 23.53
C ASP A 199 -22.90 -41.27 22.52
N GLN A 200 -22.93 -40.62 21.37
CA GLN A 200 -21.85 -40.54 20.39
C GLN A 200 -21.41 -39.09 20.24
N VAL A 201 -20.12 -38.84 20.02
CA VAL A 201 -19.57 -37.49 19.86
C VAL A 201 -19.15 -37.26 18.40
N VAL A 202 -19.27 -36.02 17.94
CA VAL A 202 -18.71 -35.60 16.65
C VAL A 202 -17.20 -35.43 16.79
N GLU A 203 -16.40 -36.25 16.10
CA GLU A 203 -14.94 -36.25 16.24
C GLU A 203 -14.25 -35.51 15.09
N PRO A 204 -13.19 -34.71 15.34
CA PRO A 204 -12.40 -34.11 14.27
C PRO A 204 -11.52 -35.16 13.60
N THR A 205 -11.70 -35.39 12.30
CA THR A 205 -10.85 -36.26 11.47
C THR A 205 -9.68 -35.51 10.83
N THR A 206 -9.83 -34.20 10.65
CA THR A 206 -8.74 -33.28 10.32
C THR A 206 -8.81 -32.11 11.29
N ALA A 207 -7.72 -31.84 12.01
CA ALA A 207 -7.69 -30.78 13.00
C ALA A 207 -7.97 -29.40 12.38
N PRO A 208 -8.79 -28.56 13.03
CA PRO A 208 -8.94 -27.16 12.64
C PRO A 208 -7.61 -26.40 12.77
N THR A 209 -7.44 -25.29 12.04
CA THR A 209 -6.24 -24.43 12.12
C THR A 209 -6.62 -22.95 12.06
N ILE A 210 -5.72 -22.05 12.48
CA ILE A 210 -5.89 -20.61 12.29
C ILE A 210 -4.93 -20.14 11.19
N ALA A 211 -5.47 -19.55 10.13
CA ALA A 211 -4.73 -18.85 9.10
C ALA A 211 -4.57 -17.36 9.45
N GLY A 212 -3.46 -16.77 9.02
CA GLY A 212 -3.12 -15.36 9.27
C GLY A 212 -2.07 -15.16 10.36
N THR A 213 -1.57 -13.93 10.47
CA THR A 213 -0.60 -13.55 11.52
C THR A 213 -1.34 -12.73 12.59
N PRO A 214 -1.24 -13.09 13.88
CA PRO A 214 -1.94 -12.36 14.94
C PRO A 214 -1.34 -10.96 15.09
N MET A 215 -1.98 -9.98 14.47
CA MET A 215 -1.55 -8.57 14.46
C MET A 215 -2.78 -7.66 14.45
N VAL A 216 -2.71 -6.54 15.18
CA VAL A 216 -3.81 -5.56 15.20
C VAL A 216 -4.14 -5.11 13.77
N GLY A 217 -5.42 -5.24 13.39
CA GLY A 217 -5.94 -4.86 12.07
C GLY A 217 -5.72 -5.90 10.96
N ALA A 218 -5.02 -7.01 11.21
CA ALA A 218 -4.86 -8.09 10.24
C ALA A 218 -5.88 -9.22 10.51
N PRO A 219 -6.62 -9.70 9.50
CA PRO A 219 -7.61 -10.75 9.72
C PRO A 219 -6.96 -12.08 10.08
N LEU A 220 -7.60 -12.79 11.01
CA LEU A 220 -7.39 -14.20 11.30
C LEU A 220 -8.63 -14.97 10.84
N GLU A 221 -8.42 -16.21 10.39
CA GLU A 221 -9.49 -17.09 9.92
C GLU A 221 -9.29 -18.50 10.47
N VAL A 222 -10.32 -19.04 11.11
CA VAL A 222 -10.37 -20.45 11.47
C VAL A 222 -10.71 -21.26 10.23
N VAL A 223 -9.81 -22.16 9.86
CA VAL A 223 -10.08 -23.24 8.92
C VAL A 223 -10.66 -24.41 9.73
N PRO A 224 -11.94 -24.77 9.56
CA PRO A 224 -12.67 -25.62 10.49
C PRO A 224 -12.27 -27.11 10.49
N GLY A 225 -11.36 -27.53 9.61
CA GLY A 225 -10.96 -28.94 9.49
C GLY A 225 -12.08 -29.82 8.93
N ALA A 226 -12.05 -31.10 9.29
CA ALA A 226 -13.07 -32.09 8.91
C ALA A 226 -13.52 -32.88 10.14
N TRP A 227 -14.78 -33.29 10.16
CA TRP A 227 -15.44 -33.90 11.32
C TRP A 227 -16.24 -35.13 10.88
N THR A 228 -16.38 -36.12 11.77
CA THR A 228 -17.16 -37.33 11.50
C THR A 228 -17.94 -37.77 12.75
N PRO A 229 -19.26 -38.02 12.62
CA PRO A 229 -20.09 -37.78 11.42
C PRO A 229 -20.16 -36.30 11.03
N ALA A 230 -20.54 -36.00 9.79
CA ALA A 230 -20.54 -34.61 9.30
C ALA A 230 -21.54 -33.75 10.10
N PRO A 231 -21.11 -32.65 10.74
CA PRO A 231 -21.98 -31.81 11.54
C PRO A 231 -22.94 -30.98 10.68
N THR A 232 -24.08 -30.61 11.24
CA THR A 232 -25.04 -29.69 10.60
C THR A 232 -24.72 -28.22 10.89
N ALA A 233 -23.95 -27.93 11.95
CA ALA A 233 -23.49 -26.59 12.27
C ALA A 233 -22.10 -26.62 12.92
N VAL A 234 -21.29 -25.59 12.63
CA VAL A 234 -20.02 -25.32 13.31
C VAL A 234 -20.06 -23.90 13.83
N THR A 235 -19.81 -23.73 15.13
CA THR A 235 -19.82 -22.43 15.80
C THR A 235 -18.43 -22.10 16.35
N TYR A 236 -18.16 -20.80 16.51
CA TYR A 236 -16.86 -20.31 16.95
C TYR A 236 -17.03 -19.38 18.15
N GLN A 237 -15.99 -19.31 18.99
CA GLN A 237 -15.85 -18.28 20.00
C GLN A 237 -14.38 -17.91 20.15
N TRP A 238 -14.06 -16.64 19.87
CA TRP A 238 -12.73 -16.10 20.10
C TRP A 238 -12.56 -15.59 21.53
N SER A 239 -11.40 -15.83 22.12
CA SER A 239 -11.04 -15.36 23.46
C SER A 239 -9.63 -14.75 23.43
N ALA A 240 -9.35 -13.83 24.35
CA ALA A 240 -8.03 -13.25 24.55
C ALA A 240 -7.57 -13.53 25.98
N ASP A 241 -6.43 -14.18 26.14
CA ASP A 241 -5.90 -14.69 27.42
C ASP A 241 -6.98 -15.41 28.26
N GLY A 242 -7.74 -16.30 27.60
CA GLY A 242 -8.80 -17.10 28.22
C GLY A 242 -10.13 -16.37 28.47
N THR A 243 -10.21 -15.06 28.25
CA THR A 243 -11.47 -14.31 28.39
C THR A 243 -12.19 -14.19 27.05
N ALA A 244 -13.46 -14.61 26.99
CA ALA A 244 -14.28 -14.53 25.78
C ALA A 244 -14.40 -13.08 25.27
N ILE A 245 -14.18 -12.90 23.97
CA ILE A 245 -14.37 -11.61 23.30
C ILE A 245 -15.83 -11.51 22.89
N SER A 246 -16.55 -10.56 23.47
CA SER A 246 -17.99 -10.38 23.24
C SER A 246 -18.31 -10.22 21.75
N GLY A 247 -19.24 -11.05 21.25
CA GLY A 247 -19.70 -11.03 19.86
C GLY A 247 -18.73 -11.62 18.83
N ALA A 248 -17.55 -12.09 19.24
CA ALA A 248 -16.57 -12.69 18.33
C ALA A 248 -16.87 -14.18 18.09
N THR A 249 -17.95 -14.45 17.37
CA THR A 249 -18.46 -15.81 17.07
C THR A 249 -18.35 -16.24 15.62
N ALA A 250 -17.79 -15.38 14.76
CA ALA A 250 -17.49 -15.70 13.37
C ALA A 250 -16.21 -16.55 13.25
N ALA A 251 -16.08 -17.28 12.14
CA ALA A 251 -14.84 -17.98 11.79
C ALA A 251 -13.66 -17.01 11.62
N THR A 252 -13.93 -15.75 11.28
CA THR A 252 -12.93 -14.70 11.14
C THR A 252 -12.91 -13.76 12.34
N TYR A 253 -11.73 -13.25 12.67
CA TYR A 253 -11.56 -12.21 13.68
C TYR A 253 -10.43 -11.26 13.29
N VAL A 254 -10.69 -9.96 13.37
CA VAL A 254 -9.66 -8.92 13.18
C VAL A 254 -9.26 -8.39 14.56
N PRO A 255 -8.04 -8.67 15.04
CA PRO A 255 -7.60 -8.22 16.35
C PRO A 255 -7.64 -6.70 16.47
N THR A 256 -8.27 -6.22 17.55
CA THR A 256 -8.34 -4.79 17.86
C THR A 256 -7.15 -4.36 18.72
N PRO A 257 -6.91 -3.05 18.91
CA PRO A 257 -5.86 -2.56 19.79
C PRO A 257 -5.92 -3.07 21.25
N ASP A 258 -7.10 -3.48 21.73
CA ASP A 258 -7.34 -3.89 23.11
C ASP A 258 -6.87 -5.31 23.42
N VAL A 259 -6.69 -6.14 22.39
CA VAL A 259 -6.15 -7.49 22.50
C VAL A 259 -4.67 -7.57 22.13
N LYS A 260 -4.01 -6.42 21.85
CA LYS A 260 -2.58 -6.37 21.55
C LYS A 260 -1.77 -6.97 22.70
N GLY A 261 -0.85 -7.87 22.36
CA GLY A 261 0.03 -8.57 23.30
C GLY A 261 -0.62 -9.76 24.00
N LYS A 262 -1.92 -9.98 23.80
CA LYS A 262 -2.64 -11.14 24.34
C LYS A 262 -2.54 -12.32 23.39
N THR A 263 -2.59 -13.53 23.93
CA THR A 263 -2.73 -14.77 23.17
C THR A 263 -4.19 -14.92 22.79
N LEU A 264 -4.50 -15.13 21.51
CA LEU A 264 -5.87 -15.41 21.09
C LEU A 264 -6.10 -16.91 21.08
N THR A 265 -7.30 -17.30 21.49
CA THR A 265 -7.79 -18.68 21.34
C THR A 265 -9.11 -18.71 20.60
N ALA A 266 -9.29 -19.68 19.71
CA ALA A 266 -10.57 -19.92 19.04
C ALA A 266 -11.09 -21.29 19.45
N ALA A 267 -12.26 -21.31 20.11
CA ALA A 267 -13.01 -22.53 20.35
C ALA A 267 -13.89 -22.83 19.12
N VAL A 268 -13.85 -24.07 18.64
CA VAL A 268 -14.63 -24.57 17.51
C VAL A 268 -15.54 -25.67 18.04
N THR A 269 -16.85 -25.52 17.84
CA THR A 269 -17.85 -26.50 18.29
C THR A 269 -18.67 -27.02 17.12
N ALA A 270 -18.58 -28.32 16.84
CA ALA A 270 -19.31 -29.02 15.79
C ALA A 270 -20.57 -29.68 16.37
N GLN A 271 -21.72 -29.37 15.80
CA GLN A 271 -23.03 -29.81 16.29
C GLN A 271 -23.71 -30.74 15.29
N LEU A 272 -24.27 -31.83 15.81
CA LEU A 272 -25.12 -32.75 15.07
C LEU A 272 -26.22 -33.27 16.00
N SER A 273 -27.48 -33.20 15.56
CA SER A 273 -28.62 -33.65 16.38
C SER A 273 -28.50 -35.14 16.71
N GLY A 274 -28.70 -35.51 17.98
CA GLY A 274 -28.52 -36.88 18.47
C GLY A 274 -27.07 -37.22 18.84
N TYR A 275 -26.11 -36.30 18.64
CA TYR A 275 -24.72 -36.48 19.02
C TYR A 275 -24.30 -35.43 20.04
N ALA A 276 -23.41 -35.81 20.96
CA ALA A 276 -22.67 -34.88 21.78
C ALA A 276 -21.81 -33.97 20.86
N PRO A 277 -21.74 -32.65 21.12
CA PRO A 277 -20.96 -31.74 20.29
C PRO A 277 -19.46 -32.08 20.30
N GLY A 278 -18.84 -32.01 19.13
CA GLY A 278 -17.39 -32.03 18.99
C GLY A 278 -16.77 -30.69 19.35
N ALA A 279 -15.60 -30.68 19.99
CA ALA A 279 -14.92 -29.45 20.38
C ALA A 279 -13.43 -29.48 20.05
N ALA A 280 -12.89 -28.34 19.58
CA ALA A 280 -11.47 -28.11 19.39
C ALA A 280 -11.08 -26.70 19.85
N THR A 281 -9.87 -26.52 20.36
CA THR A 281 -9.34 -25.20 20.74
C THR A 281 -8.03 -24.92 20.02
N LEU A 282 -7.96 -23.76 19.38
CA LEU A 282 -6.80 -23.28 18.64
C LEU A 282 -6.17 -22.10 19.38
N THR A 283 -4.86 -21.94 19.30
CA THR A 283 -4.13 -20.85 19.97
C THR A 283 -3.20 -20.14 19.00
N THR A 284 -3.12 -18.81 19.09
CA THR A 284 -2.16 -18.01 18.31
C THR A 284 -0.93 -17.65 19.14
N ALA A 285 0.13 -17.15 18.50
CA ALA A 285 1.11 -16.33 19.21
C ALA A 285 0.46 -15.02 19.75
N PRO A 286 1.09 -14.30 20.69
CA PRO A 286 0.61 -13.00 21.15
C PRO A 286 0.41 -11.99 20.01
N VAL A 287 -0.67 -11.22 20.08
CA VAL A 287 -1.03 -10.24 19.02
C VAL A 287 0.02 -9.15 18.90
N ALA A 288 0.70 -9.09 17.76
CA ALA A 288 1.67 -8.05 17.44
C ALA A 288 1.00 -6.68 17.21
N PRO A 289 1.72 -5.56 17.42
CA PRO A 289 1.20 -4.26 17.04
C PRO A 289 1.05 -4.16 15.52
N GLY A 290 -0.03 -3.52 15.07
CA GLY A 290 -0.28 -3.25 13.65
C GLY A 290 0.78 -2.33 13.04
N THR A 291 0.84 -2.30 11.70
CA THR A 291 1.77 -1.45 10.95
C THR A 291 1.04 -0.54 9.98
N PHE A 292 1.60 0.65 9.73
CA PHE A 292 1.12 1.54 8.68
C PHE A 292 1.98 1.40 7.43
N GLN A 293 1.34 1.35 6.26
CA GLN A 293 2.02 1.39 4.97
C GLN A 293 1.78 2.76 4.32
N PRO A 294 2.83 3.58 4.06
CA PRO A 294 2.67 4.82 3.31
C PRO A 294 2.15 4.55 1.90
N THR A 295 1.07 5.22 1.50
CA THR A 295 0.46 5.12 0.16
C THR A 295 0.66 6.38 -0.67
N ALA A 296 0.92 7.52 -0.04
CA ALA A 296 1.37 8.75 -0.71
C ALA A 296 2.27 9.58 0.20
N LEU A 297 3.37 10.11 -0.37
CA LEU A 297 4.28 11.01 0.34
C LEU A 297 3.67 12.41 0.46
N PRO A 298 3.99 13.14 1.55
CA PRO A 298 3.65 14.56 1.64
C PRO A 298 4.56 15.37 0.70
N ALA A 299 4.08 16.53 0.25
CA ALA A 299 4.79 17.45 -0.63
C ALA A 299 4.82 18.85 -0.02
N ILE A 300 5.98 19.52 -0.13
CA ILE A 300 6.13 20.92 0.26
C ILE A 300 5.77 21.80 -0.92
N GLN A 301 4.90 22.77 -0.70
CA GLN A 301 4.46 23.78 -1.65
C GLN A 301 4.90 25.18 -1.18
N GLY A 302 5.11 26.08 -2.13
CA GLY A 302 5.56 27.44 -1.87
C GLY A 302 6.96 27.72 -2.41
N THR A 303 7.38 28.99 -2.35
CA THR A 303 8.72 29.41 -2.78
C THR A 303 9.65 29.42 -1.57
N PRO A 304 10.81 28.74 -1.60
CA PRO A 304 11.78 28.76 -0.52
C PRO A 304 12.51 30.12 -0.49
N GLU A 305 11.86 31.14 0.07
CA GLU A 305 12.41 32.48 0.25
C GLU A 305 12.03 33.06 1.63
N VAL A 306 12.93 33.82 2.25
CA VAL A 306 12.70 34.46 3.56
C VAL A 306 11.42 35.29 3.55
N GLY A 307 10.57 35.04 4.56
CA GLY A 307 9.27 35.66 4.75
C GLY A 307 8.13 34.98 3.97
N GLN A 308 8.42 34.01 3.10
CA GLN A 308 7.40 33.19 2.46
C GLN A 308 6.96 32.04 3.37
N THR A 309 5.75 31.55 3.13
CA THR A 309 5.20 30.38 3.83
C THR A 309 5.32 29.15 2.94
N LEU A 310 5.86 28.07 3.51
CA LEU A 310 5.80 26.73 2.96
C LEU A 310 4.58 26.01 3.54
N SER A 311 3.86 25.27 2.69
CA SER A 311 2.71 24.46 3.06
C SER A 311 2.99 22.99 2.77
N LEU A 312 2.55 22.09 3.63
CA LEU A 312 2.74 20.66 3.51
C LEU A 312 1.41 19.97 3.19
N THR A 313 1.38 19.20 2.10
CA THR A 313 0.23 18.34 1.81
C THR A 313 0.15 17.18 2.80
N ALA A 314 -1.07 16.69 3.05
CA ALA A 314 -1.25 15.52 3.91
C ALA A 314 -0.57 14.29 3.31
N ALA A 315 0.07 13.50 4.17
CA ALA A 315 0.54 12.18 3.79
C ALA A 315 -0.59 11.15 3.90
N SER A 316 -0.51 10.09 3.09
CA SER A 316 -1.49 9.00 3.10
C SER A 316 -0.86 7.68 3.55
N TRP A 317 -1.60 6.93 4.36
CA TRP A 317 -1.23 5.60 4.84
C TRP A 317 -2.42 4.62 4.76
N SER A 318 -2.11 3.34 4.73
CA SER A 318 -3.06 2.24 4.94
C SER A 318 -2.63 1.39 6.14
N PRO A 319 -3.47 1.26 7.19
CA PRO A 319 -4.65 2.08 7.45
C PRO A 319 -4.27 3.55 7.74
N GLN A 320 -5.25 4.46 7.79
CA GLN A 320 -4.99 5.84 8.19
C GLN A 320 -4.73 5.95 9.71
N PRO A 321 -3.64 6.60 10.14
CA PRO A 321 -3.44 6.91 11.55
C PRO A 321 -4.51 7.86 12.11
N ALA A 322 -4.90 7.64 13.37
CA ALA A 322 -5.82 8.52 14.09
C ALA A 322 -5.19 9.87 14.44
N LYS A 323 -3.86 9.92 14.56
CA LYS A 323 -3.10 11.16 14.83
C LYS A 323 -1.87 11.22 13.93
N ALA A 324 -1.65 12.36 13.31
CA ALA A 324 -0.44 12.70 12.56
C ALA A 324 0.20 13.96 13.15
N THR A 325 1.53 13.95 13.28
CA THR A 325 2.30 15.10 13.77
C THR A 325 3.40 15.44 12.77
N THR A 326 3.63 16.73 12.54
CA THR A 326 4.62 17.23 11.59
C THR A 326 5.75 17.91 12.34
N GLN A 327 6.98 17.70 11.86
CA GLN A 327 8.18 18.43 12.28
C GLN A 327 8.91 18.92 11.02
N TRP A 328 9.29 20.19 10.99
CA TRP A 328 10.10 20.77 9.92
C TRP A 328 11.61 20.70 10.24
N TYR A 329 12.43 20.64 9.21
CA TYR A 329 13.89 20.47 9.27
C TYR A 329 14.57 21.43 8.28
N ALA A 330 15.79 21.87 8.62
CA ALA A 330 16.70 22.58 7.74
C ALA A 330 18.00 21.77 7.63
N ASP A 331 18.39 21.37 6.42
CA ASP A 331 19.57 20.51 6.15
C ASP A 331 19.61 19.27 7.05
N GLY A 332 18.45 18.63 7.26
CA GLY A 332 18.30 17.45 8.11
C GLY A 332 18.27 17.72 9.63
N LYS A 333 18.52 18.94 10.10
CA LYS A 333 18.42 19.32 11.51
C LYS A 333 17.00 19.80 11.84
N ALA A 334 16.41 19.28 12.91
CA ALA A 334 15.07 19.67 13.34
C ALA A 334 15.03 21.17 13.71
N LEU A 335 14.00 21.87 13.26
CA LEU A 335 13.71 23.25 13.60
C LEU A 335 12.80 23.28 14.85
N PRO A 336 13.30 23.64 16.04
CA PRO A 336 12.51 23.58 17.27
C PRO A 336 11.20 24.38 17.17
N GLY A 337 10.09 23.80 17.60
CA GLY A 337 8.76 24.43 17.56
C GLY A 337 8.10 24.49 16.19
N ALA A 338 8.84 24.22 15.09
CA ALA A 338 8.28 24.20 13.74
C ALA A 338 7.47 22.92 13.52
N THR A 339 6.19 22.99 13.87
CA THR A 339 5.20 21.92 13.76
C THR A 339 3.97 22.41 12.99
N GLY A 340 3.09 21.49 12.60
CA GLY A 340 1.89 21.81 11.81
C GLY A 340 2.11 21.73 10.29
N SER A 341 1.07 22.06 9.53
CA SER A 341 1.05 21.92 8.06
C SER A 341 1.66 23.11 7.31
N SER A 342 2.09 24.16 8.01
CA SER A 342 2.73 25.33 7.41
C SER A 342 3.95 25.78 8.20
N PHE A 343 4.88 26.43 7.52
CA PHE A 343 6.09 26.98 8.11
C PHE A 343 6.53 28.27 7.41
N VAL A 344 6.73 29.35 8.18
CA VAL A 344 7.22 30.64 7.66
C VAL A 344 8.74 30.66 7.71
N LEU A 345 9.38 30.98 6.58
CA LEU A 345 10.83 30.97 6.46
C LEU A 345 11.47 32.21 7.09
N GLY A 346 12.37 32.00 8.05
CA GLY A 346 13.16 33.04 8.69
C GLY A 346 14.54 33.23 8.05
N ARG A 347 15.28 34.22 8.55
CA ARG A 347 16.63 34.53 8.09
C ARG A 347 17.63 33.39 8.36
N ASP A 348 17.44 32.66 9.44
CA ASP A 348 18.34 31.58 9.85
C ASP A 348 18.29 30.37 8.91
N GLN A 349 17.26 30.29 8.06
CA GLN A 349 17.11 29.23 7.06
C GLN A 349 17.81 29.55 5.73
N VAL A 350 18.36 30.76 5.52
CA VAL A 350 18.96 31.16 4.24
C VAL A 350 20.07 30.20 3.82
N GLY A 351 19.92 29.62 2.63
CA GLY A 351 20.83 28.64 2.04
C GLY A 351 20.58 27.19 2.46
N ALA A 352 19.72 26.94 3.45
CA ALA A 352 19.34 25.60 3.84
C ALA A 352 18.27 25.04 2.90
N ARG A 353 18.26 23.72 2.73
CA ARG A 353 17.12 23.00 2.13
C ARG A 353 16.14 22.61 3.24
N ILE A 354 14.85 22.79 2.98
CA ILE A 354 13.80 22.55 3.96
C ILE A 354 13.12 21.22 3.68
N SER A 355 12.89 20.43 4.71
CA SER A 355 12.09 19.21 4.64
C SER A 355 11.13 19.10 5.80
N ALA A 356 10.11 18.26 5.66
CA ALA A 356 9.12 18.03 6.69
C ALA A 356 8.91 16.53 6.88
N ARG A 357 8.91 16.08 8.13
CA ARG A 357 8.62 14.70 8.51
C ARG A 357 7.27 14.63 9.18
N VAL A 358 6.42 13.74 8.69
CA VAL A 358 5.14 13.42 9.31
C VAL A 358 5.23 12.07 10.02
N THR A 359 4.81 12.03 11.27
CA THR A 359 4.75 10.82 12.11
C THR A 359 3.29 10.46 12.38
N GLY A 360 2.85 9.30 11.88
CA GLY A 360 1.52 8.75 12.09
C GLY A 360 1.48 7.80 13.30
N SER A 361 0.37 7.84 14.05
CA SER A 361 0.15 6.97 15.21
C SER A 361 -1.33 6.65 15.45
N SER A 362 -1.58 5.42 15.88
CA SER A 362 -2.87 4.93 16.41
C SER A 362 -2.61 3.99 17.59
N LYS A 363 -3.57 3.88 18.51
CA LYS A 363 -3.53 2.88 19.58
C LYS A 363 -3.39 1.49 18.95
N GLY A 364 -2.48 0.66 19.46
CA GLY A 364 -2.29 -0.70 18.95
C GLY A 364 -1.34 -0.83 17.74
N TYR A 365 -0.87 0.28 17.16
CA TYR A 365 0.01 0.28 15.97
C TYR A 365 1.41 0.78 16.31
N ARG A 366 2.42 0.31 15.56
CA ARG A 366 3.76 0.92 15.54
C ARG A 366 3.69 2.28 14.87
N LYS A 367 4.38 3.28 15.42
CA LYS A 367 4.49 4.61 14.78
C LYS A 367 5.21 4.46 13.44
N ALA A 368 4.71 5.14 12.41
CA ALA A 368 5.35 5.20 11.10
C ALA A 368 5.70 6.65 10.77
N ARG A 369 6.69 6.83 9.90
CA ARG A 369 7.20 8.14 9.50
C ARG A 369 7.32 8.21 7.99
N THR A 370 7.07 9.38 7.44
CA THR A 370 7.33 9.73 6.05
C THR A 370 7.91 11.14 5.98
N THR A 371 8.72 11.43 4.98
CA THR A 371 9.39 12.72 4.82
C THR A 371 9.15 13.24 3.41
N ALA A 372 8.76 14.50 3.32
CA ALA A 372 8.64 15.19 2.04
C ALA A 372 10.04 15.41 1.44
N PRO A 373 10.18 15.37 0.10
CA PRO A 373 11.41 15.76 -0.56
C PRO A 373 11.84 17.18 -0.17
N ASP A 374 13.15 17.39 -0.12
CA ASP A 374 13.75 18.67 0.21
C ASP A 374 13.38 19.77 -0.80
N THR A 375 13.20 21.00 -0.33
CA THR A 375 13.07 22.18 -1.20
C THR A 375 14.41 22.51 -1.87
N GLU A 376 14.37 23.44 -2.84
CA GLU A 376 15.56 24.21 -3.19
C GLU A 376 16.06 25.05 -2.01
N PRO A 377 17.34 25.46 -1.99
CA PRO A 377 17.89 26.28 -0.93
C PRO A 377 17.10 27.57 -0.72
N VAL A 378 16.84 27.91 0.53
CA VAL A 378 16.09 29.12 0.86
C VAL A 378 16.87 30.35 0.43
N LEU A 379 16.25 31.19 -0.40
CA LEU A 379 16.81 32.46 -0.81
C LEU A 379 16.44 33.56 0.20
N ALA A 380 17.35 34.50 0.41
CA ALA A 380 17.04 35.80 0.97
C ALA A 380 16.32 36.67 -0.07
N LYS A 381 15.78 37.79 0.41
CA LYS A 381 15.20 38.84 -0.44
C LYS A 381 16.14 39.25 -1.58
N PRO A 382 15.63 39.91 -2.64
CA PRO A 382 16.44 40.33 -3.77
C PRO A 382 17.66 41.14 -3.39
N VAL A 383 18.72 40.95 -4.18
CA VAL A 383 19.83 41.89 -4.23
C VAL A 383 19.27 43.30 -4.49
N THR A 384 19.45 44.21 -3.56
CA THR A 384 18.93 45.58 -3.67
C THR A 384 19.95 46.45 -4.38
N LEU A 385 19.55 47.13 -5.45
CA LEU A 385 20.43 48.05 -6.15
C LEU A 385 20.49 49.37 -5.39
N THR A 386 21.70 49.82 -5.05
CA THR A 386 21.94 51.09 -4.36
C THR A 386 22.33 52.20 -5.32
N SER A 387 22.79 51.86 -6.52
CA SER A 387 22.92 52.80 -7.64
C SER A 387 22.67 52.08 -8.96
N PRO A 388 22.04 52.71 -9.96
CA PRO A 388 21.71 52.06 -11.22
C PRO A 388 22.94 51.80 -12.08
N SER A 389 22.84 50.80 -12.95
CA SER A 389 23.83 50.52 -13.99
C SER A 389 23.68 51.49 -15.18
N THR A 390 24.76 51.78 -15.90
CA THR A 390 24.75 52.73 -17.04
C THR A 390 25.41 52.18 -18.29
N VAL A 391 24.95 52.63 -19.46
CA VAL A 391 25.54 52.31 -20.77
C VAL A 391 26.10 53.58 -21.41
N SER A 392 27.33 53.49 -21.90
CA SER A 392 28.05 54.57 -22.58
C SER A 392 28.61 54.11 -23.92
N GLY A 393 28.97 55.06 -24.79
CA GLY A 393 29.45 54.80 -26.14
C GLY A 393 28.52 55.38 -27.21
N ARG A 394 29.01 55.48 -28.44
CA ARG A 394 28.21 55.93 -29.59
C ARG A 394 27.53 54.72 -30.24
N ALA A 395 26.24 54.85 -30.51
CA ALA A 395 25.46 53.88 -31.27
C ALA A 395 25.83 53.94 -32.76
N GLU A 396 26.99 53.40 -33.11
CA GLU A 396 27.57 53.42 -34.45
C GLU A 396 28.22 52.06 -34.77
N VAL A 397 27.97 51.51 -35.96
CA VAL A 397 28.54 50.23 -36.42
C VAL A 397 30.07 50.27 -36.31
N GLY A 398 30.64 49.24 -35.67
CA GLY A 398 32.07 49.11 -35.39
C GLY A 398 32.53 49.80 -34.11
N LYS A 399 31.70 50.65 -33.48
CA LYS A 399 32.00 51.23 -32.16
C LYS A 399 31.55 50.30 -31.04
N VAL A 400 32.08 50.55 -29.84
CA VAL A 400 31.83 49.73 -28.65
C VAL A 400 30.88 50.49 -27.72
N LEU A 401 29.82 49.80 -27.29
CA LEU A 401 29.04 50.19 -26.12
C LEU A 401 29.65 49.54 -24.87
N THR A 402 29.78 50.31 -23.79
CA THR A 402 30.38 49.85 -22.52
C THR A 402 29.40 50.06 -21.39
N VAL A 403 29.15 48.99 -20.64
CA VAL A 403 28.38 49.01 -19.40
C VAL A 403 29.29 49.36 -18.22
N LYS A 404 28.85 50.29 -17.38
CA LYS A 404 29.36 50.45 -16.02
C LYS A 404 28.28 49.94 -15.08
N ALA A 405 28.57 48.84 -14.38
CA ALA A 405 27.66 48.26 -13.42
C ALA A 405 27.40 49.23 -12.26
N GLY A 406 26.17 49.20 -11.76
CA GLY A 406 25.77 49.87 -10.53
C GLY A 406 26.36 49.21 -9.29
N SER A 407 25.95 49.69 -8.12
CA SER A 407 26.29 49.12 -6.82
C SER A 407 25.06 48.43 -6.23
N ALA A 408 25.28 47.39 -5.43
CA ALA A 408 24.22 46.59 -4.85
C ALA A 408 24.53 46.18 -3.41
N ARG A 409 23.46 45.86 -2.67
CA ARG A 409 23.49 45.29 -1.32
C ARG A 409 22.83 43.89 -1.33
N PRO A 410 23.46 42.87 -0.72
CA PRO A 410 24.79 42.87 -0.07
C PRO A 410 25.92 43.20 -1.05
N SER A 411 27.01 43.77 -0.53
CA SER A 411 28.22 44.04 -1.31
C SER A 411 28.84 42.73 -1.82
N GLY A 412 29.65 42.81 -2.88
CA GLY A 412 30.26 41.62 -3.49
C GLY A 412 29.32 40.82 -4.40
N ALA A 413 28.22 41.41 -4.86
CA ALA A 413 27.36 40.79 -5.87
C ALA A 413 28.12 40.57 -7.20
N THR A 414 27.96 39.39 -7.78
CA THR A 414 28.46 39.05 -9.11
C THR A 414 27.53 39.61 -10.17
N VAL A 415 28.09 40.32 -11.16
CA VAL A 415 27.34 40.96 -12.24
C VAL A 415 27.56 40.20 -13.55
N SER A 416 26.46 39.91 -14.25
CA SER A 416 26.47 39.32 -15.60
C SER A 416 25.68 40.18 -16.59
N TYR A 417 26.03 40.08 -17.87
CA TYR A 417 25.44 40.89 -18.93
C TYR A 417 24.81 40.01 -20.01
N SER A 418 23.73 40.50 -20.62
CA SER A 418 23.15 39.96 -21.85
C SER A 418 22.73 41.11 -22.75
N TRP A 419 23.45 41.32 -23.84
CA TRP A 419 23.10 42.36 -24.81
C TRP A 419 21.88 41.93 -25.63
N LEU A 420 20.98 42.87 -25.86
CA LEU A 420 19.73 42.67 -26.57
C LEU A 420 19.69 43.53 -27.84
N ARG A 421 19.12 42.97 -28.91
CA ARG A 421 18.76 43.67 -30.14
C ARG A 421 17.25 43.61 -30.27
N ASP A 422 16.61 44.77 -30.29
CA ASP A 422 15.15 44.90 -30.30
C ASP A 422 14.48 44.05 -29.22
N GLY A 423 15.05 44.07 -28.00
CA GLY A 423 14.58 43.31 -26.84
C GLY A 423 14.98 41.82 -26.83
N LYS A 424 15.60 41.28 -27.89
CA LYS A 424 15.98 39.86 -27.99
C LYS A 424 17.47 39.63 -27.71
N PRO A 425 17.87 38.59 -26.96
CA PRO A 425 19.27 38.30 -26.68
C PRO A 425 20.13 38.14 -27.94
N ILE A 426 21.29 38.79 -27.94
CA ILE A 426 22.33 38.64 -28.95
C ILE A 426 23.26 37.52 -28.48
N GLY A 427 23.27 36.39 -29.19
CA GLY A 427 24.06 35.22 -28.82
C GLY A 427 25.53 35.55 -28.55
N LYS A 428 26.05 35.02 -27.42
CA LYS A 428 27.44 35.19 -26.93
C LYS A 428 27.83 36.63 -26.53
N ALA A 429 26.92 37.60 -26.60
CA ALA A 429 27.19 38.96 -26.17
C ALA A 429 26.95 39.11 -24.67
N THR A 430 27.88 38.60 -23.86
CA THR A 430 27.79 38.57 -22.38
C THR A 430 28.89 39.39 -21.68
N ASN A 431 29.75 40.05 -22.45
CA ASN A 431 30.79 40.92 -21.93
C ASN A 431 30.20 42.31 -21.60
N PRO A 432 30.71 43.05 -20.58
CA PRO A 432 30.34 44.44 -20.34
C PRO A 432 30.57 45.36 -21.55
N ARG A 433 31.36 44.92 -22.54
CA ARG A 433 31.58 45.63 -23.80
C ARG A 433 30.93 44.90 -24.97
N TYR A 434 30.22 45.64 -25.82
CA TYR A 434 29.65 45.11 -27.06
C TYR A 434 30.03 45.99 -28.26
N THR A 435 30.75 45.38 -29.21
CA THR A 435 31.03 46.00 -30.51
C THR A 435 29.81 45.87 -31.40
N LEU A 436 29.26 47.01 -31.80
CA LEU A 436 28.11 47.11 -32.69
C LEU A 436 28.48 46.54 -34.06
N ARG A 437 27.62 45.65 -34.56
CA ARG A 437 27.81 44.91 -35.80
C ARG A 437 26.91 45.49 -36.89
N THR A 438 27.16 45.12 -38.13
CA THR A 438 26.32 45.54 -39.27
C THR A 438 24.85 45.13 -39.11
N LYS A 439 24.57 44.00 -38.44
CA LYS A 439 23.20 43.55 -38.11
C LYS A 439 22.48 44.42 -37.09
N ASP A 440 23.21 45.29 -36.39
CA ASP A 440 22.64 46.21 -35.40
C ASP A 440 22.15 47.52 -36.02
N LEU A 441 22.52 47.81 -37.28
CA LEU A 441 22.17 49.05 -37.96
C LEU A 441 20.65 49.31 -37.92
N GLY A 442 20.27 50.48 -37.43
CA GLY A 442 18.88 50.90 -37.24
C GLY A 442 18.12 50.19 -36.12
N ARG A 443 18.75 49.26 -35.40
CA ARG A 443 18.11 48.50 -34.32
C ARG A 443 18.28 49.18 -32.97
N ALA A 444 17.34 48.92 -32.07
CA ALA A 444 17.45 49.30 -30.67
C ALA A 444 18.39 48.32 -29.96
N ILE A 445 19.42 48.85 -29.31
CA ILE A 445 20.34 48.06 -28.52
C ILE A 445 20.12 48.36 -27.04
N SER A 446 19.99 47.31 -26.23
CA SER A 446 19.92 47.41 -24.77
C SER A 446 20.76 46.31 -24.15
N VAL A 447 20.95 46.37 -22.83
CA VAL A 447 21.65 45.32 -22.07
C VAL A 447 20.86 44.99 -20.82
N GLN A 448 20.70 43.70 -20.56
CA GLN A 448 20.28 43.19 -19.26
C GLN A 448 21.50 43.04 -18.36
N VAL A 449 21.45 43.68 -17.19
CA VAL A 449 22.48 43.62 -16.16
C VAL A 449 21.89 42.89 -14.96
N THR A 450 22.36 41.68 -14.71
CA THR A 450 21.89 40.85 -13.59
C THR A 450 22.92 40.86 -12.48
N SER A 451 22.51 41.32 -11.30
CA SER A 451 23.29 41.28 -10.06
C SER A 451 22.84 40.10 -9.21
N SER A 452 23.78 39.23 -8.85
CA SER A 452 23.52 37.98 -8.11
C SER A 452 24.43 37.88 -6.89
N HIS A 453 23.95 37.26 -5.82
CA HIS A 453 24.74 36.99 -4.62
C HIS A 453 24.34 35.63 -4.05
N ARG A 454 25.28 34.90 -3.42
CA ARG A 454 25.01 33.58 -2.84
C ARG A 454 23.82 33.66 -1.89
N ASN A 455 22.82 32.81 -2.12
CA ASN A 455 21.57 32.71 -1.36
C ASN A 455 20.70 33.98 -1.38
N PHE A 456 20.83 34.87 -2.36
CA PHE A 456 19.89 35.98 -2.59
C PHE A 456 19.21 35.81 -3.94
N ARG A 457 17.95 36.22 -4.05
CA ARG A 457 17.31 36.33 -5.36
C ARG A 457 18.04 37.38 -6.20
N ALA A 458 18.37 37.05 -7.45
CA ALA A 458 19.04 37.97 -8.35
C ALA A 458 18.10 39.10 -8.80
N THR A 459 18.68 40.27 -9.08
CA THR A 459 17.97 41.44 -9.60
C THR A 459 18.51 41.81 -10.97
N THR A 460 17.63 42.08 -11.93
CA THR A 460 18.00 42.40 -13.30
C THR A 460 17.48 43.78 -13.70
N GLU A 461 18.38 44.64 -14.18
CA GLU A 461 18.06 45.92 -14.83
C GLU A 461 18.14 45.76 -16.35
N THR A 462 17.30 46.45 -17.12
CA THR A 462 17.47 46.57 -18.58
C THR A 462 17.75 48.03 -18.93
N ILE A 463 18.89 48.29 -19.56
CA ILE A 463 19.35 49.66 -19.87
C ILE A 463 19.45 49.80 -21.38
N ALA A 464 18.71 50.75 -21.95
CA ALA A 464 18.76 51.05 -23.38
C ALA A 464 19.97 51.93 -23.73
N ALA A 465 20.56 51.70 -24.90
CA ALA A 465 21.46 52.66 -25.52
C ALA A 465 20.67 53.92 -25.93
N LYS A 466 21.32 55.09 -25.89
CA LYS A 466 20.66 56.39 -26.07
C LYS A 466 20.01 56.62 -27.44
N ALA A 467 20.47 55.93 -28.49
CA ALA A 467 19.99 56.13 -29.85
C ALA A 467 20.06 54.82 -30.66
N PRO A 468 19.27 54.69 -31.73
CA PRO A 468 19.43 53.63 -32.72
C PRO A 468 20.83 53.64 -33.34
N VAL A 469 21.30 52.48 -33.79
CA VAL A 469 22.64 52.34 -34.34
C VAL A 469 22.72 52.96 -35.74
N THR A 470 23.71 53.82 -35.95
CA THR A 470 24.05 54.44 -37.24
C THR A 470 25.32 53.85 -37.83
N THR A 471 25.72 54.24 -39.04
CA THR A 471 27.03 53.89 -39.61
C THR A 471 27.64 55.10 -40.30
N VAL A 472 28.97 55.14 -40.37
CA VAL A 472 29.70 56.16 -41.15
C VAL A 472 29.80 55.74 -42.61
N ALA A 473 29.74 56.73 -43.51
CA ALA A 473 29.96 56.53 -44.95
C ALA A 473 31.43 56.75 -45.32
N GLU A 474 31.96 55.86 -46.16
CA GLU A 474 33.22 56.04 -46.89
C GLU A 474 32.89 56.54 -48.31
N VAL A 475 33.27 57.78 -48.63
CA VAL A 475 33.03 58.41 -49.93
C VAL A 475 34.32 58.37 -50.75
N ARG A 476 34.29 57.66 -51.89
CA ARG A 476 35.38 57.63 -52.88
C ARG A 476 35.02 58.44 -54.10
N VAL A 477 35.97 59.24 -54.57
CA VAL A 477 35.80 60.20 -55.65
C VAL A 477 36.85 59.95 -56.73
N ARG A 478 36.40 59.82 -57.98
CA ARG A 478 37.28 59.82 -59.16
C ARG A 478 36.86 60.97 -60.07
N ALA A 479 37.77 61.92 -60.28
CA ALA A 479 37.52 63.06 -61.16
C ALA A 479 38.38 62.93 -62.42
N GLN A 480 37.79 63.22 -63.58
CA GLN A 480 38.46 63.22 -64.87
C GLN A 480 38.18 64.53 -65.57
N ALA A 481 39.23 65.23 -66.01
CA ALA A 481 39.11 66.47 -66.74
C ALA A 481 39.26 66.25 -68.25
N SER A 482 38.39 66.91 -69.01
CA SER A 482 38.52 67.16 -70.45
C SER A 482 38.37 68.66 -70.71
N ARG A 483 38.51 69.11 -71.96
CA ARG A 483 38.36 70.54 -72.32
C ARG A 483 37.03 71.10 -71.77
N LYS A 484 37.12 72.14 -70.93
CA LYS A 484 35.99 72.82 -70.27
C LYS A 484 35.02 71.92 -69.47
N ARG A 485 35.42 70.70 -69.09
CA ARG A 485 34.51 69.72 -68.47
C ARG A 485 35.24 68.83 -67.46
N VAL A 486 34.64 68.61 -66.30
CA VAL A 486 35.09 67.63 -65.30
C VAL A 486 33.97 66.64 -65.03
N THR A 487 34.22 65.35 -65.23
CA THR A 487 33.33 64.26 -64.81
C THR A 487 33.78 63.76 -63.45
N VAL A 488 32.84 63.58 -62.53
CA VAL A 488 33.08 63.10 -61.16
C VAL A 488 32.26 61.84 -60.93
N ASP A 489 32.96 60.71 -60.85
CA ASP A 489 32.41 59.42 -60.46
C ASP A 489 32.49 59.26 -58.95
N LEU A 490 31.34 59.08 -58.32
CA LEU A 490 31.17 58.92 -56.88
C LEU A 490 30.82 57.48 -56.54
N ARG A 491 31.46 56.97 -55.49
CA ARG A 491 31.07 55.71 -54.84
C ARG A 491 31.03 55.89 -53.34
N VAL A 492 29.87 55.65 -52.75
CA VAL A 492 29.67 55.64 -51.30
C VAL A 492 29.48 54.21 -50.83
N LYS A 493 30.19 53.84 -49.77
CA LYS A 493 30.00 52.58 -49.05
C LYS A 493 29.75 52.87 -47.58
N ALA A 494 28.90 52.09 -46.95
CA ALA A 494 28.66 52.17 -45.52
C ALA A 494 28.44 50.75 -44.96
N PRO A 495 29.16 50.33 -43.91
CA PRO A 495 28.99 49.02 -43.30
C PRO A 495 27.52 48.74 -42.92
N GLY A 496 26.96 47.64 -43.44
CA GLY A 496 25.58 47.21 -43.14
C GLY A 496 24.48 47.95 -43.90
N ALA A 497 24.80 49.01 -44.65
CA ALA A 497 23.84 49.73 -45.52
C ALA A 497 24.09 49.37 -47.00
N PRO A 498 23.30 48.45 -47.60
CA PRO A 498 23.53 47.99 -48.97
C PRO A 498 23.28 49.06 -50.03
N ALA A 499 22.43 50.05 -49.73
CA ALA A 499 22.13 51.20 -50.57
C ALA A 499 22.26 52.49 -49.73
N PRO A 500 23.47 53.07 -49.60
CA PRO A 500 23.67 54.36 -48.94
C PRO A 500 23.25 55.49 -49.91
N ASP A 501 21.99 55.46 -50.28
CA ASP A 501 21.40 56.40 -51.23
C ASP A 501 21.21 57.75 -50.55
N GLY A 502 21.19 58.83 -51.32
CA GLY A 502 21.06 60.17 -50.74
C GLY A 502 21.68 61.25 -51.59
N ALA A 503 21.35 62.49 -51.24
CA ALA A 503 21.79 63.66 -51.97
C ALA A 503 23.31 63.82 -51.87
N VAL A 504 23.93 64.13 -53.00
CA VAL A 504 25.34 64.49 -53.12
C VAL A 504 25.48 65.85 -53.77
N THR A 505 26.51 66.58 -53.37
CA THR A 505 26.85 67.88 -53.92
C THR A 505 28.33 67.90 -54.28
N VAL A 506 28.64 68.26 -55.52
CA VAL A 506 30.00 68.40 -56.06
C VAL A 506 30.26 69.87 -56.34
N ARG A 507 31.28 70.45 -55.70
CA ARG A 507 31.70 71.83 -55.92
C ARG A 507 33.09 71.89 -56.54
N ILE A 508 33.22 72.57 -57.68
CA ILE A 508 34.46 72.73 -58.45
C ILE A 508 34.49 74.15 -59.02
N GLY A 509 35.56 74.92 -58.74
CA GLY A 509 35.77 76.25 -59.36
C GLY A 509 34.63 77.26 -59.13
N GLY A 510 33.97 77.22 -57.98
CA GLY A 510 32.83 78.08 -57.66
C GLY A 510 31.47 77.52 -58.11
N GLN A 511 31.45 76.60 -59.08
CA GLN A 511 30.24 75.91 -59.54
C GLN A 511 29.87 74.77 -58.59
N THR A 512 28.56 74.55 -58.42
CA THR A 512 28.01 73.48 -57.58
C THR A 512 27.01 72.68 -58.40
N VAL A 513 27.15 71.36 -58.42
CA VAL A 513 26.21 70.43 -59.06
C VAL A 513 25.72 69.45 -58.01
N THR A 514 24.41 69.22 -57.97
CA THR A 514 23.77 68.24 -57.08
C THR A 514 23.41 66.98 -57.86
N GLY A 515 23.34 65.86 -57.14
CA GLY A 515 22.95 64.55 -57.67
C GLY A 515 22.35 63.67 -56.59
N GLN A 516 21.87 62.51 -56.99
CA GLN A 516 21.25 61.54 -56.08
C GLN A 516 21.95 60.19 -56.24
N LEU A 517 22.62 59.73 -55.18
CA LEU A 517 23.21 58.39 -55.19
C LEU A 517 22.10 57.34 -55.30
N THR A 518 22.29 56.40 -56.23
CA THR A 518 21.47 55.19 -56.34
C THR A 518 22.37 53.97 -56.20
N ARG A 519 22.07 53.08 -55.26
CA ARG A 519 22.93 51.96 -54.84
C ARG A 519 24.37 52.40 -54.55
N GLY A 520 24.50 53.56 -53.90
CA GLY A 520 25.78 54.15 -53.51
C GLY A 520 26.69 54.58 -54.66
N ARG A 521 26.16 54.85 -55.85
CA ARG A 521 26.92 55.37 -57.00
C ARG A 521 26.23 56.55 -57.64
N GLU A 522 27.02 57.48 -58.18
CA GLU A 522 26.53 58.60 -58.96
C GLU A 522 27.62 59.14 -59.89
N ARG A 523 27.24 59.70 -61.05
CA ARG A 523 28.15 60.39 -61.97
C ARG A 523 27.66 61.80 -62.23
N LEU A 524 28.46 62.79 -61.85
CA LEU A 524 28.15 64.22 -62.05
C LEU A 524 29.12 64.88 -63.02
N VAL A 525 28.64 65.86 -63.78
CA VAL A 525 29.46 66.56 -64.78
C VAL A 525 29.38 68.06 -64.53
N VAL A 526 30.55 68.68 -64.37
CA VAL A 526 30.71 70.14 -64.23
C VAL A 526 31.27 70.68 -65.54
N ARG A 527 30.58 71.63 -66.18
CA ARG A 527 30.91 72.19 -67.51
C ARG A 527 31.24 73.68 -67.41
N GLY A 528 31.99 74.19 -68.38
CA GLY A 528 32.34 75.62 -68.46
C GLY A 528 33.49 76.03 -67.55
N LEU A 529 34.30 75.08 -67.08
CA LEU A 529 35.48 75.38 -66.27
C LEU A 529 36.63 75.91 -67.14
N ALA A 530 37.23 77.03 -66.73
CA ALA A 530 38.45 77.54 -67.36
C ALA A 530 39.62 76.56 -67.14
N PRO A 531 40.70 76.63 -67.95
CA PRO A 531 41.91 75.86 -67.68
C PRO A 531 42.51 76.26 -66.32
N GLY A 532 42.81 75.29 -65.48
CA GLY A 532 43.29 75.56 -64.12
C GLY A 532 43.23 74.33 -63.21
N ARG A 533 43.87 74.46 -62.04
CA ARG A 533 43.85 73.43 -60.99
C ARG A 533 42.68 73.71 -60.06
N TYR A 534 41.78 72.73 -59.93
CA TYR A 534 40.60 72.85 -59.09
C TYR A 534 40.58 71.81 -57.97
N ARG A 535 40.07 72.22 -56.81
CA ARG A 535 39.63 71.30 -55.76
C ARG A 535 38.23 70.81 -56.10
N VAL A 536 38.03 69.50 -56.03
CA VAL A 536 36.73 68.85 -56.08
C VAL A 536 36.31 68.59 -54.65
N LEU A 537 35.28 69.29 -54.17
CA LEU A 537 34.68 69.03 -52.88
C LEU A 537 33.37 68.27 -53.08
N VAL A 538 33.28 67.08 -52.48
CA VAL A 538 32.08 66.24 -52.49
C VAL A 538 31.50 66.24 -51.10
N THR A 539 30.20 66.54 -51.00
CA THR A 539 29.43 66.41 -49.76
C THR A 539 28.30 65.41 -50.00
N TYR A 540 28.26 64.36 -49.20
CA TYR A 540 27.16 63.40 -49.11
C TYR A 540 26.31 63.77 -47.90
N ALA A 541 25.01 63.96 -48.12
CA ALA A 541 24.07 64.42 -47.10
C ALA A 541 23.74 63.36 -46.04
N GLY A 542 24.02 62.07 -46.30
CA GLY A 542 23.63 60.98 -45.40
C GLY A 542 22.18 60.51 -45.55
N THR A 543 21.78 59.61 -44.67
CA THR A 543 20.40 59.13 -44.44
C THR A 543 20.13 59.08 -42.93
N PRO A 544 18.92 58.74 -42.47
CA PRO A 544 18.68 58.52 -41.03
C PRO A 544 19.62 57.49 -40.38
N LEU A 545 20.16 56.53 -41.16
CA LEU A 545 21.04 55.46 -40.64
C LEU A 545 22.50 55.63 -41.05
N VAL A 546 22.79 56.38 -42.12
CA VAL A 546 24.14 56.60 -42.65
C VAL A 546 24.53 58.05 -42.43
N GLN A 547 25.58 58.29 -41.64
CA GLN A 547 26.01 59.64 -41.32
C GLN A 547 26.50 60.41 -42.57
N PRO A 548 26.32 61.74 -42.61
CA PRO A 548 26.86 62.59 -43.67
C PRO A 548 28.37 62.46 -43.77
N ALA A 549 28.92 62.61 -44.98
CA ALA A 549 30.36 62.49 -45.21
C ALA A 549 30.85 63.46 -46.28
N LYS A 550 32.14 63.79 -46.24
CA LYS A 550 32.79 64.66 -47.23
C LYS A 550 34.01 63.96 -47.81
N ALA A 551 34.26 64.17 -49.09
CA ALA A 551 35.47 63.74 -49.76
C ALA A 551 36.06 64.87 -50.60
N ARG A 552 37.36 64.81 -50.83
CA ARG A 552 38.10 65.82 -51.59
C ARG A 552 38.96 65.14 -52.63
N ALA A 553 39.04 65.75 -53.81
CA ALA A 553 40.02 65.39 -54.84
C ALA A 553 40.59 66.68 -55.45
N THR A 554 41.65 66.56 -56.24
CA THR A 554 42.21 67.67 -57.00
C THR A 554 42.27 67.26 -58.46
N ILE A 555 41.95 68.17 -59.37
CA ILE A 555 41.96 67.91 -60.80
C ILE A 555 42.57 69.10 -61.55
N LEU A 556 43.25 68.83 -62.66
CA LEU A 556 43.80 69.83 -63.57
C LEU A 556 43.00 69.84 -64.87
N VAL A 557 42.39 70.96 -65.21
CA VAL A 557 41.74 71.17 -66.52
C VAL A 557 42.78 71.77 -67.47
N ALA A 558 43.21 71.00 -68.46
CA ALA A 558 44.24 71.41 -69.40
C ALA A 558 43.77 72.56 -70.32
N ARG A 559 44.71 73.44 -70.72
CA ARG A 559 44.52 74.36 -71.85
C ARG A 559 44.48 73.50 -73.11
N GLY A 560 43.44 73.64 -73.94
CA GLY A 560 43.36 72.89 -75.20
C GLY A 560 44.56 73.23 -76.09
N ARG A 561 45.19 72.23 -76.71
CA ARG A 561 46.09 72.49 -77.84
C ARG A 561 45.23 73.08 -78.96
N GLY A 562 45.71 74.19 -79.53
CA GLY A 562 45.06 74.95 -80.61
C GLY A 562 44.78 74.08 -81.80
#